data_AF-A0A419RVE9-F1
#
_entry.id   AF-A0A419RVE9-F1
#
_cell.length_a   1.000
_cell.length_b   1.000
_cell.length_c   1.000
_cell.angle_alpha   90.00
_cell.angle_beta   90.00
_cell.angle_gamma   90.00
#
_symmetry.space_group_name_H-M   'P 1'
#
loop_
_entity.id
_entity.type
_entity.pdbx_description
1 polymer ?
#
loop_
_entity_poly.entity_id
_entity_poly.type
_entity_poly.pdbx_seq_one_letter_code
_entity_poly.pdbx_strand_id
1 'polypeptide(L)'
;MMAVAIVAALATVAARGLSQRFTQTQLSLLAATKDFNLRRDACHSGATDPIPYARTCTIGAEGQTAAIAVWGDSFGAELALPLGEMAAERGGAVRQITASACPPTLGRSVDVRPYCRNYNMRMAEALANDGTVRTVVMVANYHGYGDAARPIIRQGFGESVRGHADGRQVGGDRRAYSELSPSRCRITLCSKGAWQGSLPASWCRAANSKRTPRILPAP
;
A
#
# COMPACT_ATOMS: atom_id res chain seq x y z
N MET A 1 -33.20 36.47 -26.87
CA MET A 1 -31.84 36.19 -26.34
C MET A 1 -31.85 35.43 -25.01
N MET A 2 -32.67 35.82 -24.02
CA MET A 2 -32.69 35.17 -22.69
C MET A 2 -33.09 33.68 -22.73
N ALA A 3 -34.12 33.31 -23.49
CA ALA A 3 -34.55 31.90 -23.62
C ALA A 3 -33.46 31.00 -24.22
N VAL A 4 -32.71 31.49 -25.22
CA VAL A 4 -31.59 30.75 -25.84
C VAL A 4 -30.46 30.51 -24.85
N ALA A 5 -30.11 31.52 -24.04
CA ALA A 5 -29.09 31.37 -23.00
C ALA A 5 -29.51 30.37 -21.92
N ILE A 6 -30.79 30.38 -21.51
CA ILE A 6 -31.35 29.41 -20.55
C ILE A 6 -31.30 27.99 -21.13
N VAL A 7 -31.71 27.79 -22.38
CA VAL A 7 -31.65 26.48 -23.04
C VAL A 7 -30.20 25.98 -23.15
N ALA A 8 -29.26 26.84 -23.54
CA ALA A 8 -27.85 26.49 -23.62
C ALA A 8 -27.24 26.15 -22.25
N ALA A 9 -27.59 26.90 -21.20
CA ALA A 9 -27.17 26.61 -19.83
C ALA A 9 -27.75 25.28 -19.33
N LEU A 10 -29.05 25.03 -19.54
CA LEU A 10 -29.68 23.77 -19.15
C LEU A 10 -29.08 22.58 -19.92
N ALA A 11 -28.81 22.73 -21.22
CA ALA A 11 -28.18 21.69 -22.03
C ALA A 11 -26.76 21.36 -21.53
N THR A 12 -25.96 22.36 -21.19
CA THR A 12 -24.61 22.14 -20.65
C THR A 12 -24.63 21.50 -19.26
N VAL A 13 -25.56 21.88 -18.39
CA VAL A 13 -25.74 21.22 -17.08
C VAL A 13 -26.20 19.77 -17.26
N ALA A 14 -27.19 19.53 -18.13
CA ALA A 14 -27.70 18.19 -18.42
C ALA A 14 -26.63 17.26 -19.02
N ALA A 15 -25.76 17.80 -19.89
CA ALA A 15 -24.61 17.09 -20.45
C ALA A 15 -23.45 16.90 -19.46
N ARG A 16 -23.58 17.35 -18.20
CA ARG A 16 -22.52 17.37 -17.18
C ARG A 16 -21.26 18.09 -17.65
N GLY A 17 -21.45 19.18 -18.41
CA GLY A 17 -20.41 20.01 -18.99
C GLY A 17 -20.23 19.81 -20.49
N LEU A 18 -19.11 20.33 -21.01
CA LEU A 18 -18.72 20.26 -22.42
C LEU A 18 -17.44 19.44 -22.54
N SER A 19 -17.55 18.11 -22.40
CA SER A 19 -16.39 17.21 -22.37
C SER A 19 -15.54 17.28 -23.65
N GLN A 20 -16.13 17.67 -24.79
CA GLN A 20 -15.42 17.87 -26.05
C GLN A 20 -14.36 18.99 -25.99
N ARG A 21 -14.39 19.85 -24.97
CA ARG A 21 -13.40 20.92 -24.76
C ARG A 21 -12.09 20.42 -24.14
N PHE A 22 -12.05 19.17 -23.69
CA PHE A 22 -10.89 18.57 -23.06
C PHE A 22 -10.19 17.61 -24.02
N THR A 23 -8.86 17.59 -23.97
CA THR A 23 -8.08 16.54 -24.62
C THR A 23 -8.29 15.20 -23.91
N GLN A 24 -7.97 14.09 -24.59
CA GLN A 24 -8.06 12.75 -23.99
C GLN A 24 -7.24 12.63 -22.70
N THR A 25 -6.08 13.30 -22.65
CA THR A 25 -5.23 13.36 -21.45
C THR A 25 -5.94 14.07 -20.29
N GLN A 26 -6.59 15.21 -20.55
CA GLN A 26 -7.33 15.94 -19.52
C GLN A 26 -8.53 15.14 -19.00
N LEU A 27 -9.26 14.46 -19.90
CA LEU A 27 -10.36 13.58 -19.49
C LEU A 27 -9.87 12.42 -18.63
N SER A 28 -8.72 11.84 -18.96
CA SER A 28 -8.12 10.75 -18.17
C SER A 28 -7.68 11.21 -16.78
N LEU A 29 -7.09 12.42 -16.68
CA LEU A 29 -6.74 13.03 -15.39
C LEU A 29 -7.99 13.33 -14.54
N LEU A 30 -9.06 13.84 -15.17
CA LEU A 30 -10.33 14.07 -14.48
C LEU A 30 -10.96 12.75 -14.00
N ALA A 31 -10.91 11.69 -14.81
CA ALA A 31 -11.37 10.37 -14.40
C ALA A 31 -10.60 9.85 -13.19
N ALA A 32 -9.28 10.05 -13.14
CA ALA A 32 -8.43 9.66 -12.03
C ALA A 32 -8.78 10.35 -10.69
N THR A 33 -9.48 11.50 -10.71
CA THR A 33 -9.95 12.14 -9.46
C THR A 33 -11.05 11.35 -8.74
N LYS A 34 -11.69 10.42 -9.45
CA LYS A 34 -12.72 9.51 -8.93
C LYS A 34 -12.20 8.08 -8.80
N ASP A 35 -10.90 7.87 -9.04
CA ASP A 35 -10.26 6.58 -8.90
C ASP A 35 -9.85 6.39 -7.44
N PHE A 36 -10.64 5.60 -6.74
CA PHE A 36 -10.41 5.21 -5.35
C PHE A 36 -10.83 3.75 -5.17
N ASN A 37 -10.23 3.11 -4.19
CA ASN A 37 -10.53 1.73 -3.83
C ASN A 37 -11.98 1.63 -3.32
N LEU A 38 -12.88 1.09 -4.14
CA LEU A 38 -14.28 0.87 -3.79
C LEU A 38 -14.47 -0.10 -2.62
N ARG A 39 -13.46 -0.89 -2.27
CA ARG A 39 -13.46 -1.81 -1.12
C ARG A 39 -12.87 -1.18 0.15
N ARG A 40 -12.47 0.09 0.11
CA ARG A 40 -11.75 0.77 1.19
C ARG A 40 -12.47 0.67 2.53
N ASP A 41 -13.78 0.93 2.55
CA ASP A 41 -14.56 0.94 3.78
C ASP A 41 -14.59 -0.42 4.50
N ALA A 42 -14.54 -1.52 3.74
CA ALA A 42 -14.53 -2.87 4.31
C ALA A 42 -13.11 -3.41 4.57
N CYS A 43 -12.10 -2.88 3.89
CA CYS A 43 -10.77 -3.49 3.82
C CYS A 43 -9.63 -2.64 4.40
N HIS A 44 -9.91 -1.40 4.79
CA HIS A 44 -8.91 -0.45 5.32
C HIS A 44 -9.19 -0.12 6.78
N SER A 45 -8.20 -0.34 7.64
CA SER A 45 -8.35 -0.05 9.07
C SER A 45 -8.41 1.46 9.33
N GLY A 46 -9.45 1.88 10.05
CA GLY A 46 -9.58 3.24 10.56
C GLY A 46 -8.70 3.49 11.79
N ALA A 47 -8.87 4.66 12.41
CA ALA A 47 -8.13 5.04 13.61
C ALA A 47 -8.58 4.29 14.88
N THR A 48 -9.86 3.90 14.92
CA THR A 48 -10.51 3.28 16.09
C THR A 48 -10.99 1.87 15.82
N ASP A 49 -10.92 1.42 14.57
CA ASP A 49 -11.38 0.10 14.13
C ASP A 49 -10.26 -0.62 13.35
N PRO A 50 -9.28 -1.19 14.05
CA PRO A 50 -8.23 -1.98 13.43
C PRO A 50 -8.77 -3.33 12.97
N ILE A 51 -8.59 -3.65 11.69
CA ILE A 51 -8.96 -4.95 11.12
C ILE A 51 -7.85 -5.97 11.50
N PRO A 52 -8.18 -7.06 12.22
CA PRO A 52 -7.19 -8.10 12.53
C PRO A 52 -6.81 -8.88 11.27
N TYR A 53 -5.62 -9.48 11.27
CA TYR A 53 -5.07 -10.18 10.09
C TYR A 53 -6.05 -11.20 9.48
N ALA A 54 -6.70 -12.01 10.31
CA ALA A 54 -7.65 -13.03 9.88
C ALA A 54 -8.89 -12.48 9.15
N ARG A 55 -9.21 -11.18 9.32
CA ARG A 55 -10.31 -10.49 8.63
C ARG A 55 -9.83 -9.53 7.54
N THR A 56 -8.53 -9.50 7.25
CA THR A 56 -8.02 -8.70 6.13
C THR A 56 -8.59 -9.22 4.81
N CYS A 57 -8.95 -8.29 3.93
CA CYS A 57 -9.49 -8.65 2.64
C CYS A 57 -8.46 -9.36 1.77
N THR A 58 -8.90 -10.41 1.11
CA THR A 58 -8.25 -10.98 -0.07
C THR A 58 -8.97 -10.43 -1.31
N ILE A 59 -8.20 -9.83 -2.22
CA ILE A 59 -8.66 -9.19 -3.45
C ILE A 59 -8.04 -9.94 -4.62
N GLY A 60 -8.86 -10.51 -5.51
CA GLY A 60 -8.37 -11.28 -6.64
C GLY A 60 -9.39 -12.32 -7.11
N ALA A 61 -8.90 -13.39 -7.74
CA ALA A 61 -9.73 -14.51 -8.15
C ALA A 61 -10.38 -15.20 -6.94
N GLU A 62 -11.65 -15.57 -7.09
CA GLU A 62 -12.45 -16.15 -6.01
C GLU A 62 -11.84 -17.47 -5.49
N GLY A 63 -11.87 -17.66 -4.17
CA GLY A 63 -11.31 -18.85 -3.50
C GLY A 63 -9.79 -18.97 -3.50
N GLN A 64 -9.06 -18.03 -4.11
CA GLN A 64 -7.59 -18.10 -4.17
C GLN A 64 -6.93 -17.59 -2.90
N THR A 65 -5.89 -18.30 -2.46
CA THR A 65 -5.01 -17.84 -1.37
C THR A 65 -4.09 -16.74 -1.86
N ALA A 66 -3.89 -15.70 -1.05
CA ALA A 66 -3.06 -14.56 -1.41
C ALA A 66 -1.56 -14.89 -1.33
N ALA A 67 -0.90 -14.99 -2.48
CA ALA A 67 0.56 -15.12 -2.54
C ALA A 67 1.30 -13.77 -2.35
N ILE A 68 0.57 -12.66 -2.43
CA ILE A 68 1.09 -11.29 -2.29
C ILE A 68 0.30 -10.60 -1.18
N ALA A 69 0.98 -9.86 -0.30
CA ALA A 69 0.35 -8.96 0.65
C ALA A 69 0.77 -7.52 0.37
N VAL A 70 -0.17 -6.57 0.36
CA VAL A 70 0.11 -5.14 0.39
C VAL A 70 0.03 -4.68 1.85
N TRP A 71 1.16 -4.28 2.42
CA TRP A 71 1.25 -3.75 3.77
C TRP A 71 1.54 -2.25 3.71
N GLY A 72 0.61 -1.41 4.15
CA GLY A 72 0.77 0.03 3.98
C GLY A 72 -0.20 0.92 4.73
N ASP A 73 -0.08 2.23 4.49
CA ASP A 73 -1.05 3.21 4.97
C ASP A 73 -2.22 3.38 3.98
N SER A 74 -2.87 4.55 3.95
CA SER A 74 -3.94 4.85 2.99
C SER A 74 -3.50 4.69 1.53
N PHE A 75 -2.22 4.92 1.19
CA PHE A 75 -1.74 4.68 -0.17
C PHE A 75 -1.64 3.19 -0.52
N GLY A 76 -1.33 2.35 0.48
CA GLY A 76 -1.40 0.91 0.31
C GLY A 76 -2.83 0.44 0.03
N ALA A 77 -3.84 1.09 0.64
CA ALA A 77 -5.24 0.76 0.41
C ALA A 77 -5.61 1.01 -1.05
N GLU A 78 -5.24 2.16 -1.61
CA GLU A 78 -5.53 2.48 -3.01
C GLU A 78 -4.78 1.57 -3.99
N LEU A 79 -3.56 1.10 -3.63
CA LEU A 79 -2.80 0.17 -4.48
C LEU A 79 -3.35 -1.27 -4.48
N ALA A 80 -3.92 -1.71 -3.36
CA ALA A 80 -4.28 -3.11 -3.18
C ALA A 80 -5.38 -3.60 -4.13
N LEU A 81 -6.35 -2.75 -4.46
CA LEU A 81 -7.43 -3.09 -5.39
C LEU A 81 -6.92 -3.37 -6.81
N PRO A 82 -6.25 -2.43 -7.51
CA PRO A 82 -5.76 -2.67 -8.87
C PRO A 82 -4.72 -3.80 -8.90
N LEU A 83 -3.88 -3.95 -7.86
CA LEU A 83 -2.95 -5.08 -7.80
C LEU A 83 -3.69 -6.42 -7.67
N GLY A 84 -4.80 -6.45 -6.93
CA GLY A 84 -5.67 -7.61 -6.80
C GLY A 84 -6.39 -7.95 -8.11
N GLU A 85 -6.91 -6.95 -8.82
CA GLU A 85 -7.53 -7.11 -10.15
C GLU A 85 -6.54 -7.70 -11.16
N MET A 86 -5.32 -7.14 -11.21
CA MET A 86 -4.24 -7.69 -12.05
C MET A 86 -3.82 -9.11 -11.65
N ALA A 87 -3.90 -9.45 -10.36
CA ALA A 87 -3.64 -10.80 -9.90
C ALA A 87 -4.77 -11.77 -10.31
N ALA A 88 -6.02 -11.31 -10.29
CA ALA A 88 -7.21 -12.10 -10.67
C ALA A 88 -7.12 -12.59 -12.12
N GLU A 89 -6.64 -11.74 -13.04
CA GLU A 89 -6.38 -12.10 -14.44
C GLU A 89 -5.45 -13.30 -14.62
N ARG A 90 -4.67 -13.63 -13.58
CA ARG A 90 -3.70 -14.74 -13.56
C ARG A 90 -4.10 -15.86 -12.59
N GLY A 91 -5.35 -15.87 -12.12
CA GLY A 91 -5.83 -16.82 -11.13
C GLY A 91 -5.19 -16.64 -9.75
N GLY A 92 -4.71 -15.44 -9.42
CA GLY A 92 -4.09 -15.11 -8.14
C GLY A 92 -4.91 -14.15 -7.30
N ALA A 93 -4.41 -13.86 -6.10
CA ALA A 93 -5.00 -12.88 -5.20
C ALA A 93 -3.95 -12.15 -4.33
N VAL A 94 -4.37 -11.01 -3.79
CA VAL A 94 -3.61 -10.09 -2.96
C VAL A 94 -4.32 -9.91 -1.62
N ARG A 95 -3.57 -9.97 -0.51
CA ARG A 95 -4.07 -9.61 0.82
C ARG A 95 -3.83 -8.13 1.08
N GLN A 96 -4.84 -7.40 1.54
CA GLN A 96 -4.74 -5.99 1.91
C GLN A 96 -4.54 -5.83 3.42
N ILE A 97 -3.38 -5.35 3.84
CA ILE A 97 -3.02 -5.07 5.24
C ILE A 97 -2.76 -3.58 5.36
N THR A 98 -3.82 -2.79 5.51
CA THR A 98 -3.69 -1.33 5.43
C THR A 98 -4.41 -0.60 6.55
N ALA A 99 -3.80 0.49 7.02
CA ALA A 99 -4.34 1.29 8.11
C ALA A 99 -4.07 2.80 7.95
N SER A 100 -5.05 3.64 8.27
CA SER A 100 -4.97 5.09 8.05
C SER A 100 -3.82 5.73 8.83
N ALA A 101 -2.91 6.41 8.11
CA ALA A 101 -1.72 7.07 8.68
C ALA A 101 -0.82 6.14 9.52
N CYS A 102 -0.82 4.84 9.19
CA CYS A 102 0.06 3.84 9.78
C CYS A 102 1.01 3.29 8.71
N PRO A 103 2.20 3.89 8.54
CA PRO A 103 3.20 3.32 7.65
C PRO A 103 3.68 1.97 8.22
N PRO A 104 4.08 0.98 7.38
CA PRO A 104 4.42 -0.38 7.80
C PRO A 104 5.82 -0.46 8.46
N THR A 105 5.97 0.22 9.60
CA THR A 105 7.23 0.33 10.34
C THR A 105 7.24 -0.60 11.55
N LEU A 106 8.30 -1.40 11.70
CA LEU A 106 8.65 -2.07 12.95
C LEU A 106 9.73 -1.30 13.69
N GLY A 107 9.83 -1.52 15.01
CA GLY A 107 10.82 -0.94 15.94
C GLY A 107 10.82 0.60 16.06
N ARG A 108 10.06 1.29 15.20
CA ARG A 108 9.85 2.74 15.18
C ARG A 108 8.36 3.06 15.09
N SER A 109 7.95 4.07 15.83
CA SER A 109 6.61 4.65 15.77
C SER A 109 6.67 6.05 15.21
N VAL A 110 5.67 6.41 14.41
CA VAL A 110 5.36 7.80 14.09
C VAL A 110 4.28 8.26 15.07
N ASP A 111 4.55 9.36 15.79
CA ASP A 111 3.70 9.81 16.91
C ASP A 111 2.28 10.24 16.49
N VAL A 112 2.05 10.38 15.19
CA VAL A 112 0.74 10.72 14.60
C VAL A 112 -0.37 9.74 14.98
N ARG A 113 -0.04 8.51 15.38
CA ARG A 113 -1.00 7.43 15.66
C ARG A 113 -0.46 6.39 16.66
N PRO A 114 -0.88 6.42 17.95
CA PRO A 114 -0.36 5.52 18.98
C PRO A 114 -0.59 4.02 18.72
N TYR A 115 -1.68 3.64 18.05
CA TYR A 115 -2.01 2.24 17.81
C TYR A 115 -1.17 1.58 16.69
N CYS A 116 -0.54 2.37 15.80
CA CYS A 116 0.17 1.82 14.65
C CYS A 116 1.30 0.88 15.05
N ARG A 117 1.99 1.15 16.16
CA ARG A 117 3.07 0.29 16.65
C ARG A 117 2.56 -1.13 16.92
N ASN A 118 1.49 -1.24 17.70
CA ASN A 118 0.90 -2.55 18.06
C ASN A 118 0.28 -3.22 16.83
N TYR A 119 -0.44 -2.45 16.00
CA TYR A 119 -1.01 -2.95 14.75
C TYR A 119 0.08 -3.55 13.83
N ASN A 120 1.14 -2.82 13.55
CA ASN A 120 2.23 -3.26 12.69
C ASN A 120 2.96 -4.49 13.25
N MET A 121 3.17 -4.55 14.57
CA MET A 121 3.75 -5.74 15.21
C MET A 121 2.89 -6.98 14.98
N ARG A 122 1.58 -6.89 15.24
CA ARG A 122 0.63 -8.01 15.03
C ARG A 122 0.55 -8.42 13.56
N MET A 123 0.56 -7.45 12.64
CA MET A 123 0.54 -7.76 11.20
C MET A 123 1.82 -8.43 10.73
N ALA A 124 2.99 -7.99 11.21
CA ALA A 124 4.26 -8.61 10.90
C ALA A 124 4.36 -10.04 11.44
N GLU A 125 3.87 -10.27 12.67
CA GLU A 125 3.77 -11.61 13.25
C GLU A 125 2.90 -12.55 12.42
N ALA A 126 1.69 -12.09 12.09
CA ALA A 126 0.77 -12.88 11.30
C ALA A 126 1.31 -13.16 9.89
N LEU A 127 1.99 -12.18 9.27
CA LEU A 127 2.70 -12.37 7.99
C LEU A 127 3.84 -13.39 8.09
N ALA A 128 4.60 -13.40 9.18
CA ALA A 128 5.68 -14.37 9.38
C ALA A 128 5.14 -15.80 9.55
N ASN A 129 3.95 -15.94 10.13
CA ASN A 129 3.27 -17.21 10.33
C ASN A 129 2.37 -17.63 9.15
N ASP A 130 2.13 -16.76 8.18
CA ASP A 130 1.34 -17.09 7.00
C ASP A 130 2.23 -17.70 5.90
N GLY A 131 2.18 -19.02 5.77
CA GLY A 131 2.93 -19.77 4.74
C GLY A 131 2.42 -19.60 3.31
N THR A 132 1.29 -18.90 3.09
CA THR A 132 0.72 -18.66 1.75
C THR A 132 1.27 -17.41 1.10
N VAL A 133 1.56 -16.37 1.89
CA VAL A 133 2.14 -15.12 1.40
C VAL A 133 3.62 -15.36 1.07
N ARG A 134 4.04 -15.00 -0.14
CA ARG A 134 5.44 -15.12 -0.60
C ARG A 134 6.07 -13.78 -0.92
N THR A 135 5.25 -12.76 -1.15
CA THR A 135 5.72 -11.41 -1.45
C THR A 135 4.97 -10.39 -0.60
N VAL A 136 5.70 -9.51 0.08
CA VAL A 136 5.11 -8.37 0.80
C VAL A 136 5.51 -7.08 0.08
N VAL A 137 4.51 -6.34 -0.40
CA VAL A 137 4.66 -5.02 -1.02
C VAL A 137 4.41 -3.98 0.06
N MET A 138 5.47 -3.28 0.46
CA MET A 138 5.39 -2.24 1.50
C MET A 138 5.20 -0.86 0.88
N VAL A 139 4.20 -0.13 1.35
CA VAL A 139 3.80 1.18 0.80
C VAL A 139 3.57 2.20 1.91
N ALA A 140 4.06 3.43 1.73
CA ALA A 140 3.72 4.56 2.59
C ALA A 140 3.57 5.85 1.78
N ASN A 141 2.66 6.71 2.21
CA ASN A 141 2.52 8.08 1.72
C ASN A 141 3.62 8.99 2.30
N TYR A 142 4.87 8.82 1.87
CA TYR A 142 6.00 9.64 2.34
C TYR A 142 5.76 11.15 2.23
N HIS A 143 5.01 11.60 1.22
CA HIS A 143 4.67 13.01 1.04
C HIS A 143 3.77 13.52 2.16
N GLY A 144 2.80 12.72 2.61
CA GLY A 144 1.88 13.07 3.69
C GLY A 144 2.51 13.13 5.09
N TYR A 145 3.72 12.61 5.26
CA TYR A 145 4.47 12.73 6.51
C TYR A 145 5.44 13.92 6.45
N GLY A 146 5.53 14.67 7.55
CA GLY A 146 6.47 15.79 7.69
C GLY A 146 7.93 15.33 7.72
N ASP A 147 8.85 16.27 7.53
CA ASP A 147 10.28 15.98 7.36
C ASP A 147 10.90 15.23 8.54
N ALA A 148 10.43 15.48 9.76
CA ALA A 148 10.87 14.74 10.94
C ALA A 148 10.45 13.26 10.93
N ALA A 149 9.28 12.93 10.37
CA ALA A 149 8.74 11.58 10.36
C ALA A 149 9.31 10.72 9.21
N ARG A 150 9.65 11.32 8.06
CA ARG A 150 10.19 10.61 6.89
C ARG A 150 11.44 9.73 7.19
N PRO A 151 12.47 10.19 7.92
CA PRO A 151 13.62 9.33 8.25
C PRO A 151 13.24 8.20 9.21
N ILE A 152 12.32 8.44 10.15
CA ILE A 152 11.80 7.42 11.07
C ILE A 152 11.09 6.32 10.28
N ILE A 153 10.25 6.69 9.32
CA ILE A 153 9.55 5.75 8.45
C ILE A 153 10.55 4.95 7.62
N ARG A 154 11.53 5.61 7.00
CA ARG A 154 12.56 4.94 6.20
C ARG A 154 13.35 3.91 7.01
N GLN A 155 13.75 4.27 8.23
CA GLN A 155 14.44 3.35 9.14
C GLN A 155 13.53 2.19 9.56
N GLY A 156 12.30 2.48 9.94
CA GLY A 156 11.30 1.48 10.34
C GLY A 156 10.96 0.49 9.22
N PHE A 157 10.92 0.93 7.96
CA PHE A 157 10.81 0.03 6.81
C PHE A 157 12.01 -0.93 6.72
N GLY A 158 13.23 -0.41 6.88
CA GLY A 158 14.44 -1.23 6.88
C GLY A 158 14.48 -2.21 8.05
N GLU A 159 13.87 -1.87 9.18
CA GLU A 159 13.67 -2.75 10.33
C GLU A 159 12.60 -3.83 10.03
N SER A 160 11.48 -3.47 9.40
CA SER A 160 10.46 -4.44 8.94
C SER A 160 11.03 -5.47 7.97
N VAL A 161 11.87 -5.04 7.02
CA VAL A 161 12.54 -5.93 6.07
C VAL A 161 13.47 -6.92 6.78
N ARG A 162 14.32 -6.42 7.69
CA ARG A 162 15.28 -7.24 8.44
C ARG A 162 14.58 -8.23 9.37
N GLY A 163 13.55 -7.78 10.09
CA GLY A 163 12.78 -8.65 10.99
C GLY A 163 12.17 -9.85 10.29
N HIS A 164 11.68 -9.65 9.07
CA HIS A 164 11.08 -10.72 8.27
C HIS A 164 12.11 -11.62 7.57
N ALA A 165 13.26 -11.06 7.16
CA ALA A 165 14.34 -11.83 6.53
C ALA A 165 15.09 -12.73 7.52
N ASP A 166 15.30 -12.25 8.74
CA ASP A 166 16.16 -12.91 9.73
C ASP A 166 15.35 -13.72 10.78
N GLY A 167 14.01 -13.70 10.72
CA GLY A 167 13.16 -14.20 11.82
C GLY A 167 13.43 -13.48 13.16
N ARG A 168 14.05 -12.30 13.11
CA ARG A 168 14.69 -11.67 14.27
C ARG A 168 13.81 -10.58 14.86
N GLN A 169 13.68 -10.61 16.19
CA GLN A 169 12.88 -9.67 16.97
C GLN A 169 13.24 -8.21 16.68
N VAL A 170 12.23 -7.41 16.33
CA VAL A 170 12.38 -5.97 16.12
C VAL A 170 11.72 -5.19 17.26
N GLY A 171 12.50 -4.83 18.27
CA GLY A 171 12.29 -3.63 19.09
C GLY A 171 10.99 -3.50 19.91
N GLY A 172 11.01 -4.04 21.13
CA GLY A 172 10.24 -3.57 22.28
C GLY A 172 9.30 -4.62 22.87
N ASP A 173 9.79 -5.19 23.97
CA ASP A 173 9.37 -6.39 24.72
C ASP A 173 9.90 -7.73 24.16
N ARG A 174 10.99 -8.21 24.79
CA ARG A 174 11.85 -9.31 24.30
C ARG A 174 11.21 -10.70 24.40
N ARG A 175 10.00 -10.81 24.96
CA ARG A 175 9.40 -12.11 25.33
C ARG A 175 8.43 -12.71 24.31
N ALA A 176 7.98 -11.97 23.30
CA ALA A 176 6.87 -12.42 22.45
C ALA A 176 7.27 -13.08 21.11
N TYR A 177 8.54 -13.07 20.69
CA TYR A 177 8.92 -13.37 19.29
C TYR A 177 10.12 -14.33 19.12
N SER A 178 10.46 -15.15 20.10
CA SER A 178 11.63 -16.05 20.03
C SER A 178 11.43 -17.32 19.19
N GLU A 179 10.24 -17.52 18.61
CA GLU A 179 9.87 -18.77 17.94
C GLU A 179 9.55 -18.61 16.44
N LEU A 180 9.72 -17.41 15.86
CA LEU A 180 9.42 -17.19 14.45
C LEU A 180 10.52 -17.76 13.53
N SER A 181 10.15 -18.77 12.73
CA SER A 181 10.97 -19.33 11.66
C SER A 181 11.29 -18.28 10.58
N PRO A 182 12.51 -18.26 10.00
CA PRO A 182 12.82 -17.35 8.89
C PRO A 182 11.87 -17.63 7.71
N SER A 183 11.00 -16.66 7.41
CA SER A 183 10.03 -16.75 6.32
C SER A 183 10.73 -16.65 4.95
N ARG A 184 10.34 -17.49 3.99
CA ARG A 184 10.83 -17.49 2.58
C ARG A 184 10.27 -16.32 1.73
N CYS A 185 9.83 -15.24 2.37
CA CYS A 185 9.10 -14.16 1.73
C CYS A 185 10.03 -13.09 1.14
N ARG A 186 9.72 -12.62 -0.06
CA ARG A 186 10.38 -11.48 -0.69
C ARG A 186 9.68 -10.18 -0.28
N ILE A 187 10.42 -9.20 0.22
CA ILE A 187 9.87 -7.86 0.51
C ILE A 187 10.31 -6.87 -0.56
N THR A 188 9.34 -6.13 -1.10
CA THR A 188 9.56 -5.05 -2.08
C THR A 188 9.07 -3.72 -1.51
N LEU A 189 9.93 -2.68 -1.57
CA LEU A 189 9.53 -1.30 -1.27
C LEU A 189 9.01 -0.58 -2.52
N CYS A 190 7.87 0.08 -2.40
CA CYS A 190 7.38 1.04 -3.41
C CYS A 190 7.31 2.45 -2.80
N SER A 191 7.94 3.43 -3.45
CA SER A 191 7.84 4.85 -3.08
C SER A 191 7.65 5.72 -4.32
N LYS A 192 6.84 6.79 -4.21
CA LYS A 192 6.37 7.61 -5.34
C LYS A 192 7.39 8.59 -5.94
N GLY A 193 8.63 8.64 -5.42
CA GLY A 193 9.66 9.59 -5.86
C GLY A 193 10.35 9.29 -7.19
N ALA A 194 9.90 8.28 -7.95
CA ALA A 194 10.59 7.80 -9.16
C ALA A 194 9.64 7.36 -10.28
N TRP A 195 8.48 8.02 -10.45
CA TRP A 195 7.47 7.58 -11.42
C TRP A 195 7.17 8.63 -12.50
N GLN A 196 7.76 8.44 -13.68
CA GLN A 196 7.37 9.03 -14.96
C GLN A 196 7.46 7.93 -16.04
N GLY A 197 6.35 7.26 -16.37
CA GLY A 197 6.29 6.36 -17.54
C GLY A 197 5.50 5.07 -17.36
N SER A 198 4.93 4.59 -18.46
CA SER A 198 4.14 3.36 -18.60
C SER A 198 4.95 2.09 -18.32
N LEU A 199 4.24 1.05 -17.89
CA LEU A 199 4.75 -0.18 -17.26
C LEU A 199 5.13 -1.27 -18.28
N PRO A 200 6.44 -1.61 -18.43
CA PRO A 200 6.80 -3.01 -18.74
C PRO A 200 8.02 -3.64 -18.01
N ALA A 201 7.92 -4.97 -17.87
CA ALA A 201 8.88 -6.09 -17.71
C ALA A 201 10.03 -6.12 -16.66
N SER A 202 10.44 -5.05 -15.99
CA SER A 202 11.66 -5.07 -15.13
C SER A 202 11.45 -4.91 -13.61
N TRP A 203 10.22 -5.05 -13.15
CA TRP A 203 9.67 -4.36 -11.96
C TRP A 203 10.15 -4.77 -10.56
N CYS A 204 11.10 -5.70 -10.40
CA CYS A 204 11.72 -6.02 -9.10
C CYS A 204 13.04 -6.78 -9.31
N ARG A 205 14.15 -6.09 -9.60
CA ARG A 205 15.46 -6.75 -9.63
C ARG A 205 15.98 -7.03 -8.21
N ALA A 206 15.77 -8.28 -7.79
CA ALA A 206 16.56 -9.10 -6.87
C ALA A 206 17.21 -8.42 -5.64
N ALA A 207 16.54 -8.51 -4.48
CA ALA A 207 17.22 -8.62 -3.19
C ALA A 207 17.56 -10.10 -2.93
N ASN A 208 18.51 -10.63 -3.70
CA ASN A 208 19.15 -11.91 -3.39
C ASN A 208 20.65 -11.78 -3.68
N SER A 209 21.33 -10.96 -2.89
CA SER A 209 22.79 -10.94 -2.85
C SER A 209 23.19 -10.65 -1.41
N LYS A 210 24.06 -11.48 -0.85
CA LYS A 210 24.65 -11.36 0.50
C LYS A 210 25.53 -10.10 0.68
N ARG A 211 25.25 -9.01 -0.03
CA ARG A 211 25.94 -7.73 0.10
C ARG A 211 25.00 -6.74 0.74
N THR A 212 25.47 -6.17 1.84
CA THR A 212 24.90 -5.02 2.54
C THR A 212 24.30 -4.01 1.56
N PRO A 213 23.07 -3.53 1.77
CA PRO A 213 22.49 -2.53 0.88
C PRO A 213 23.31 -1.24 0.96
N ARG A 214 23.94 -0.87 -0.16
CA ARG A 214 24.50 0.49 -0.33
C ARG A 214 23.32 1.45 -0.39
N ILE A 215 23.21 2.29 0.63
CA ILE A 215 22.41 3.50 0.59
C ILE A 215 23.08 4.39 -0.46
N LEU A 216 22.43 4.58 -1.62
CA LEU A 216 22.86 5.59 -2.57
C LEU A 216 22.64 6.97 -1.91
N PRO A 217 23.63 7.89 -1.95
CA PRO A 217 23.43 9.25 -1.48
C PRO A 217 22.37 9.93 -2.36
N ALA A 218 21.53 10.74 -1.72
CA ALA A 218 20.60 11.63 -2.42
C ALA A 218 21.40 12.71 -3.18
N PRO A 219 20.86 13.26 -4.30
CA PRO A 219 21.48 14.38 -5.01
C PRO A 219 21.61 15.63 -4.13
#